data_AF-A0A542DFK9-F1
#
_entry.id   AF-A0A542DFK9-F1
#
_cell.length_a   1.000
_cell.length_b   1.000
_cell.length_c   1.000
_cell.angle_alpha   90.00
_cell.angle_beta   90.00
_cell.angle_gamma   90.00
#
_symmetry.space_group_name_H-M   'P 1'
#
loop_
_entity.id
_entity.type
_entity.pdbx_description
1 polymer ?
#
loop_
_entity_poly.entity_id
_entity_poly.type
_entity_poly.pdbx_seq_one_letter_code
_entity_poly.pdbx_strand_id
1 'polypeptide(L)'
;MYNGPGEYTLNPKTVTDDKGRIVTVRSHADAGEARTRGIETCNWVKVTVEAENAVGSRLWSYVNRVDWCYSNAIVTSISPIQIASDIPQWSNLAGWTYDGVKSKEQWDYYGDKWVYRNHTQAKFEYCPPRVICIDEALPEILIDTYADGGYDYDWAVG
;
A
#
# COMPACT_ATOMS: atom_id res chain seq x y z
N MET A 1 15.11 -3.01 11.15
CA MET A 1 14.58 -2.39 12.38
C MET A 1 13.09 -2.31 12.15
N TYR A 2 12.28 -2.92 13.01
CA TYR A 2 10.83 -2.96 12.83
C TYR A 2 10.20 -1.63 13.23
N ASN A 3 9.16 -1.21 12.51
CA ASN A 3 8.41 -0.02 12.88
C ASN A 3 7.41 -0.36 14.00
N GLY A 4 7.37 0.50 15.02
CA GLY A 4 6.32 0.48 16.03
C GLY A 4 5.08 1.27 15.58
N PRO A 5 4.02 1.36 16.40
CA PRO A 5 2.87 2.22 16.11
C PRO A 5 3.28 3.66 15.81
N GLY A 6 2.63 4.32 14.87
CA GLY A 6 2.98 5.68 14.44
C GLY A 6 2.77 5.91 12.94
N GLU A 7 3.09 7.13 12.52
CA GLU A 7 3.08 7.55 11.11
C GLU A 7 4.52 7.51 10.56
N TYR A 8 4.68 6.89 9.40
CA TYR A 8 5.96 6.76 8.72
C TYR A 8 5.79 7.19 7.26
N THR A 9 6.65 8.10 6.80
CA THR A 9 6.68 8.53 5.39
C THR A 9 8.00 8.09 4.80
N LEU A 10 7.95 7.38 3.67
CA LEU A 10 9.16 7.11 2.90
C LEU A 10 9.42 8.26 1.94
N ASN A 11 10.69 8.46 1.58
CA ASN A 11 11.08 9.53 0.68
C ASN A 11 10.29 9.42 -0.64
N PRO A 12 9.69 10.52 -1.12
CA PRO A 12 9.05 10.55 -2.42
C PRO A 12 10.00 10.08 -3.52
N LYS A 13 9.48 9.29 -4.47
CA LYS A 13 10.21 8.92 -5.68
C LYS A 13 9.67 9.73 -6.83
N THR A 14 10.55 10.47 -7.50
CA THR A 14 10.22 11.09 -8.77
C THR A 14 10.45 10.06 -9.87
N VAL A 15 9.38 9.70 -10.56
CA VAL A 15 9.42 8.82 -11.73
C VAL A 15 9.11 9.63 -12.96
N THR A 16 9.82 9.31 -14.05
CA THR A 16 9.50 9.83 -15.37
C THR A 16 8.74 8.72 -16.07
N ASP A 17 7.50 9.00 -16.48
CA ASP A 17 6.73 8.01 -17.23
C ASP A 17 7.26 7.84 -18.65
N ASP A 18 6.68 6.89 -19.38
CA ASP A 18 7.05 6.55 -20.76
C ASP A 18 6.93 7.73 -21.75
N LYS A 19 6.33 8.85 -21.33
CA LYS A 19 6.15 10.07 -22.12
C LYS A 19 7.03 11.22 -21.65
N GLY A 20 7.95 10.99 -20.72
CA GLY A 20 8.82 12.03 -20.21
C GLY A 20 8.14 12.96 -19.19
N ARG A 21 6.94 12.63 -18.70
CA ARG A 21 6.26 13.45 -17.68
C ARG A 21 6.81 13.09 -16.32
N ILE A 22 7.04 14.12 -15.51
CA ILE A 22 7.52 13.98 -14.15
C ILE A 22 6.32 13.75 -13.23
N VAL A 23 6.29 12.59 -12.59
CA VAL A 23 5.30 12.20 -11.59
C VAL A 23 6.03 12.01 -10.26
N THR A 24 5.47 12.58 -9.20
CA THR A 24 5.98 12.35 -7.84
C THR A 24 5.11 11.31 -7.18
N VAL A 25 5.69 10.18 -6.80
CA VAL A 25 5.01 9.14 -6.03
C VAL A 25 5.45 9.24 -4.58
N ARG A 26 4.48 9.22 -3.68
CA ARG A 26 4.68 9.23 -2.23
C ARG A 26 4.09 7.98 -1.62
N SER A 27 4.63 7.57 -0.49
CA SER A 27 3.94 6.61 0.37
C SER A 27 3.94 7.07 1.82
N HIS A 28 2.85 6.75 2.51
CA HIS A 28 2.72 6.90 3.95
C HIS A 28 2.21 5.59 4.55
N ALA A 29 2.71 5.23 5.72
CA ALA A 29 2.17 4.16 6.53
C ALA A 29 1.68 4.75 7.85
N ASP A 30 0.43 4.44 8.18
CA ASP A 30 -0.14 4.69 9.49
C ASP A 30 -0.32 3.35 10.18
N ALA A 31 0.12 3.25 11.44
CA ALA A 31 -0.10 2.06 12.24
C ALA A 31 -0.59 2.40 13.63
N GLY A 32 -1.40 1.51 14.19
CA GLY A 32 -1.94 1.70 15.53
C GLY A 32 -2.36 0.40 16.18
N GLU A 33 -2.57 0.47 17.49
CA GLU A 33 -3.23 -0.58 18.24
C GLU A 33 -4.74 -0.44 18.03
N ALA A 34 -5.40 -1.49 17.55
CA ALA A 34 -6.84 -1.49 17.37
C ALA A 34 -7.54 -1.74 18.71
N ARG A 35 -7.24 -2.87 19.35
CA ARG A 35 -7.88 -3.39 20.59
C ARG A 35 -7.05 -4.51 21.23
N THR A 36 -7.14 -4.64 22.55
CA THR A 36 -6.81 -5.90 23.26
C THR A 36 -8.07 -6.75 23.44
N ARG A 37 -8.03 -8.03 23.03
CA ARG A 37 -9.12 -9.00 23.23
C ARG A 37 -8.62 -10.15 24.11
N GLY A 38 -8.88 -10.09 25.41
CA GLY A 38 -8.37 -11.10 26.35
C GLY A 38 -6.85 -11.05 26.42
N ILE A 39 -6.19 -12.12 25.98
CA ILE A 39 -4.70 -12.22 25.91
C ILE A 39 -4.13 -11.83 24.54
N GLU A 40 -4.98 -11.44 23.60
CA GLU A 40 -4.58 -11.05 22.24
C GLU A 40 -4.44 -9.53 22.15
N THR A 41 -3.35 -9.08 21.54
CA THR A 41 -3.15 -7.68 21.15
C THR A 41 -3.41 -7.56 19.65
N CYS A 42 -4.30 -6.67 19.24
CA CYS A 42 -4.62 -6.45 17.84
C CYS A 42 -4.09 -5.11 17.37
N ASN A 43 -3.33 -5.14 16.28
CA ASN A 43 -2.77 -3.98 15.62
C ASN A 43 -3.31 -3.86 14.20
N TRP A 44 -3.07 -2.71 13.61
CA TRP A 44 -3.33 -2.46 12.20
C TRP A 44 -2.24 -1.61 11.60
N VAL A 45 -2.03 -1.79 10.31
CA VAL A 45 -1.14 -0.99 9.48
C VAL A 45 -1.89 -0.69 8.20
N LYS A 46 -1.84 0.58 7.78
CA LYS A 46 -2.43 1.08 6.54
C LYS A 46 -1.32 1.78 5.78
N VAL A 47 -0.95 1.22 4.64
CA VAL A 47 -0.01 1.83 3.71
C VAL A 47 -0.80 2.45 2.57
N THR A 48 -0.48 3.70 2.26
CA THR A 48 -1.04 4.43 1.13
C THR A 48 0.09 4.82 0.20
N VAL A 49 -0.10 4.60 -1.09
CA VAL A 49 0.76 5.08 -2.17
C VAL A 49 -0.06 6.02 -3.03
N GLU A 50 0.48 7.19 -3.34
CA GLU A 50 -0.21 8.18 -4.18
C GLU A 50 0.73 8.81 -5.19
N ALA A 51 0.19 9.12 -6.38
CA ALA A 51 0.90 9.85 -7.40
C ALA A 51 0.38 11.28 -7.51
N GLU A 52 1.29 12.21 -7.70
CA GLU A 52 1.03 13.63 -7.91
C GLU A 52 1.69 14.08 -9.22
N ASN A 53 1.04 15.02 -9.90
CA ASN A 53 1.66 15.72 -11.02
C ASN A 53 2.67 16.77 -10.54
N ALA A 54 3.36 17.43 -11.48
CA ALA A 54 4.37 18.46 -11.19
C ALA A 54 3.86 19.68 -10.38
N VAL A 55 2.53 19.89 -10.29
CA VAL A 55 1.94 20.98 -9.50
C VAL A 55 1.40 20.50 -8.15
N GLY A 56 1.62 19.24 -7.77
CA GLY A 56 1.17 18.66 -6.51
C GLY A 56 -0.28 18.19 -6.50
N SER A 57 -0.96 18.12 -7.65
CA SER A 57 -2.32 17.58 -7.71
C SER A 57 -2.29 16.05 -7.81
N ARG A 58 -3.05 15.38 -6.92
CA ARG A 58 -3.16 13.92 -6.87
C ARG A 58 -3.81 13.32 -8.12
N LEU A 59 -3.10 12.43 -8.78
CA LEU A 59 -3.56 11.68 -9.96
C LEU A 59 -4.35 10.43 -9.56
N TRP A 60 -3.81 9.66 -8.62
CA TRP A 60 -4.43 8.46 -8.07
C TRP A 60 -3.87 8.21 -6.67
N SER A 61 -4.62 7.44 -5.87
CA SER A 61 -4.13 6.85 -4.63
C SER A 61 -4.55 5.40 -4.52
N TYR A 62 -3.69 4.64 -3.85
CA TYR A 62 -3.83 3.22 -3.61
C TYR A 62 -3.56 2.94 -2.13
N VAL A 63 -4.48 2.28 -1.46
CA VAL A 63 -4.42 2.01 -0.02
C VAL A 63 -4.51 0.51 0.19
N ASN A 64 -3.65 0.00 1.04
CA ASN A 64 -3.68 -1.36 1.53
C ASN A 64 -3.61 -1.35 3.07
N ARG A 65 -4.59 -1.98 3.71
CA ARG A 65 -4.66 -2.13 5.16
C ARG A 65 -4.73 -3.59 5.58
N VAL A 66 -3.92 -3.91 6.58
CA VAL A 66 -3.87 -5.20 7.26
C VAL A 66 -4.16 -4.97 8.74
N ASP A 67 -5.17 -5.65 9.28
CA ASP A 67 -5.37 -5.75 10.72
C ASP A 67 -4.95 -7.15 11.17
N TRP A 68 -4.20 -7.27 12.26
CA TRP A 68 -3.78 -8.56 12.79
C TRP A 68 -3.83 -8.58 14.32
N CYS A 69 -4.07 -9.75 14.88
CA CYS A 69 -3.97 -10.00 16.32
C CYS A 69 -2.89 -11.04 16.59
N TYR A 70 -2.21 -10.90 17.72
CA TYR A 70 -1.18 -11.83 18.14
C TYR A 70 -1.26 -12.10 19.65
N SER A 71 -0.79 -13.28 20.04
CA SER A 71 -0.63 -13.68 21.43
C SER A 71 0.52 -14.67 21.54
N ASN A 72 1.31 -14.58 22.62
CA ASN A 72 2.44 -15.49 22.89
C ASN A 72 3.38 -15.69 21.69
N ALA A 73 3.75 -14.61 21.00
CA ALA A 73 4.60 -14.63 19.80
C ALA A 73 4.05 -15.41 18.59
N ILE A 74 2.72 -15.59 18.52
CA ILE A 74 2.02 -16.16 17.37
C ILE A 74 0.97 -15.17 16.88
N VAL A 75 0.88 -14.95 15.57
CA VAL A 75 -0.25 -14.23 14.98
C VAL A 75 -1.47 -15.15 15.02
N THR A 76 -2.51 -14.75 15.76
CA THR A 76 -3.70 -15.58 16.01
C THR A 76 -4.82 -15.32 15.01
N SER A 77 -4.89 -14.11 14.45
CA SER A 77 -5.88 -13.76 13.43
C SER A 77 -5.40 -12.63 12.55
N ILE A 78 -5.85 -12.61 11.31
CA ILE A 78 -5.59 -11.54 10.34
C ILE A 78 -6.91 -11.24 9.62
N SER A 79 -7.22 -9.94 9.47
CA SER A 79 -8.39 -9.51 8.71
C SER A 79 -8.16 -9.73 7.20
N PRO A 80 -9.23 -9.96 6.42
CA PRO A 80 -9.10 -9.91 4.96
C PRO A 80 -8.49 -8.57 4.54
N ILE A 81 -7.58 -8.62 3.57
CA ILE A 81 -6.91 -7.41 3.07
C ILE A 81 -7.94 -6.38 2.64
N GLN A 82 -7.78 -5.17 3.16
CA GLN A 82 -8.64 -4.05 2.80
C GLN A 82 -7.90 -3.19 1.78
N ILE A 83 -8.37 -3.26 0.54
CA ILE A 83 -7.78 -2.53 -0.58
C ILE A 83 -8.75 -1.45 -1.03
N ALA A 84 -8.25 -0.22 -1.19
CA ALA A 84 -9.00 0.87 -1.78
C ALA A 84 -8.16 1.61 -2.81
N SER A 85 -8.81 2.11 -3.86
CA SER A 85 -8.22 3.02 -4.84
C SER A 85 -9.11 4.24 -5.00
N ASP A 86 -8.50 5.38 -5.30
CA ASP A 86 -9.20 6.62 -5.62
C ASP A 86 -8.53 7.32 -6.80
N ILE A 87 -9.37 7.84 -7.70
CA ILE A 87 -8.96 8.68 -8.81
C ILE A 87 -9.82 9.95 -8.74
N PRO A 88 -9.25 11.11 -8.41
CA PRO A 88 -10.00 12.35 -8.37
C PRO A 88 -10.69 12.62 -9.71
N GLN A 89 -11.89 13.22 -9.65
CA GLN A 89 -12.72 13.44 -10.84
C GLN A 89 -11.96 14.11 -12.00
N TRP A 90 -11.12 15.11 -11.71
CA TRP A 90 -10.32 15.79 -12.73
C TRP A 90 -9.29 14.87 -13.40
N SER A 91 -8.69 13.96 -12.63
CA SER A 91 -7.71 12.99 -13.10
C SER A 91 -8.40 11.93 -13.97
N ASN A 92 -9.59 11.50 -13.56
CA ASN A 92 -10.44 10.62 -14.36
C ASN A 92 -10.84 11.26 -15.70
N LEU A 93 -11.26 12.53 -15.67
CA LEU A 93 -11.55 13.30 -16.89
C LEU A 93 -10.32 13.50 -17.78
N ALA A 94 -9.12 13.55 -17.20
CA ALA A 94 -7.87 13.61 -17.94
C ALA A 94 -7.51 12.27 -18.61
N GLY A 95 -8.13 11.17 -18.19
CA GLY A 95 -7.97 9.84 -18.78
C GLY A 95 -7.50 8.76 -17.80
N TRP A 96 -7.26 9.06 -16.52
CA TRP A 96 -6.83 8.04 -15.56
C TRP A 96 -7.98 7.11 -15.16
N THR A 97 -7.71 5.81 -15.21
CA THR A 97 -8.65 4.74 -14.84
C THR A 97 -7.99 3.73 -13.93
N TYR A 98 -8.78 3.09 -13.07
CA TYR A 98 -8.32 2.01 -12.21
C TYR A 98 -8.72 0.69 -12.87
N ASP A 99 -7.74 -0.18 -13.13
CA ASP A 99 -7.91 -1.47 -13.82
C ASP A 99 -7.68 -2.66 -12.87
N GLY A 100 -7.99 -2.46 -11.58
CA GLY A 100 -8.04 -3.52 -10.59
C GLY A 100 -6.75 -3.72 -9.79
N VAL A 101 -6.73 -4.84 -9.08
CA VAL A 101 -5.68 -5.18 -8.11
C VAL A 101 -5.40 -6.68 -8.12
N LYS A 102 -4.13 -7.03 -7.95
CA LYS A 102 -3.67 -8.38 -7.64
C LYS A 102 -3.13 -8.40 -6.22
N SER A 103 -3.39 -9.49 -5.51
CA SER A 103 -2.91 -9.70 -4.16
C SER A 103 -2.36 -11.10 -4.00
N LYS A 104 -1.30 -11.22 -3.21
CA LYS A 104 -0.73 -12.48 -2.75
C LYS A 104 -0.46 -12.40 -1.26
N GLU A 105 -0.91 -13.42 -0.55
CA GLU A 105 -0.69 -13.59 0.89
C GLU A 105 0.24 -14.79 1.10
N GLN A 106 1.16 -14.66 2.06
CA GLN A 106 2.08 -15.73 2.43
C GLN A 106 2.34 -15.71 3.93
N TRP A 107 2.39 -16.90 4.51
CA TRP A 107 2.86 -17.11 5.87
C TRP A 107 4.28 -17.64 5.81
N ASP A 108 5.20 -17.01 6.54
CA ASP A 108 6.61 -17.39 6.55
C ASP A 108 7.24 -17.22 7.93
N TYR A 109 8.49 -17.68 8.06
CA TYR A 109 9.34 -17.39 9.21
C TYR A 109 10.41 -16.37 8.83
N TYR A 110 10.59 -15.35 9.66
CA TYR A 110 11.71 -14.43 9.56
C TYR A 110 12.54 -14.51 10.84
N GLY A 111 13.65 -15.24 10.78
CA GLY A 111 14.42 -15.61 11.96
C GLY A 111 13.65 -16.61 12.82
N ASP A 112 13.32 -16.23 14.05
CA ASP A 112 12.60 -17.02 15.05
C ASP A 112 11.12 -16.65 15.18
N LYS A 113 10.59 -15.78 14.30
CA LYS A 113 9.22 -15.24 14.38
C LYS A 113 8.37 -15.63 13.19
N TRP A 114 7.08 -15.84 13.46
CA TRP A 114 6.05 -15.92 12.43
C TRP A 114 5.80 -14.55 11.80
N VAL A 115 5.77 -14.52 10.48
CA VAL A 115 5.48 -13.35 9.67
C VAL A 115 4.32 -13.64 8.74
N TYR A 116 3.38 -12.71 8.70
CA TYR A 116 2.43 -12.66 7.60
C TYR A 116 2.87 -11.59 6.62
N ARG A 117 3.09 -12.04 5.39
CA ARG A 117 3.45 -11.19 4.26
C ARG A 117 2.24 -10.98 3.38
N ASN A 118 1.95 -9.72 3.14
CA ASN A 118 0.96 -9.29 2.19
C ASN A 118 1.62 -8.50 1.07
N HIS A 119 1.41 -8.93 -0.17
CA HIS A 119 1.91 -8.27 -1.36
C HIS A 119 0.75 -7.92 -2.28
N THR A 120 0.57 -6.63 -2.58
CA THR A 120 -0.53 -6.15 -3.39
C THR A 120 -0.04 -5.20 -4.47
N GLN A 121 -0.52 -5.39 -5.70
CA GLN A 121 -0.20 -4.56 -6.85
C GLN A 121 -1.49 -4.04 -7.46
N ALA A 122 -1.67 -2.72 -7.49
CA ALA A 122 -2.76 -2.10 -8.22
C ALA A 122 -2.35 -1.74 -9.65
N LYS A 123 -3.32 -1.61 -10.53
CA LYS A 123 -3.13 -1.16 -11.90
C LYS A 123 -3.92 0.10 -12.17
N PHE A 124 -3.22 1.15 -12.59
CA PHE A 124 -3.82 2.38 -13.08
C PHE A 124 -3.41 2.59 -14.52
N GLU A 125 -4.34 2.93 -15.38
CA GLU A 125 -4.08 3.19 -16.80
C GLU A 125 -4.38 4.65 -17.13
N TYR A 126 -3.61 5.21 -18.05
CA TYR A 126 -3.89 6.52 -18.63
C TYR A 126 -4.41 6.36 -20.06
N CYS A 127 -5.72 6.59 -20.22
CA CYS A 127 -6.44 6.49 -21.47
C CYS A 127 -7.08 7.84 -21.82
N PRO A 128 -6.33 8.77 -22.46
CA PRO A 128 -6.87 10.05 -22.87
C PRO A 128 -8.10 9.90 -23.76
N PRO A 129 -9.04 10.86 -23.72
CA PRO A 129 -10.20 10.83 -24.61
C PRO A 129 -9.77 10.69 -26.08
N ARG A 130 -10.27 9.63 -26.74
CA ARG A 130 -10.07 9.32 -28.18
C ARG A 130 -8.67 8.81 -28.56
N VAL A 131 -7.90 8.32 -27.60
CA VAL A 131 -6.62 7.64 -27.84
C VAL A 131 -6.64 6.27 -27.17
N ILE A 132 -5.86 5.31 -27.68
CA ILE A 132 -5.57 4.07 -26.95
C ILE A 132 -4.92 4.40 -25.60
N CYS A 133 -5.03 3.51 -24.61
CA CYS A 133 -4.28 3.67 -23.37
C CYS A 133 -2.79 3.70 -23.66
N ILE A 134 -2.08 4.64 -23.05
CA ILE A 134 -0.71 5.01 -23.44
C ILE A 134 0.27 4.97 -22.28
N ASP A 135 -0.21 4.70 -21.07
CA ASP A 135 0.60 4.64 -19.86
C ASP A 135 -0.07 3.70 -18.86
N GLU A 136 0.76 3.04 -18.06
CA GLU A 136 0.35 2.14 -17.00
C GLU A 136 1.20 2.45 -15.76
N ALA A 137 0.55 2.56 -14.61
CA ALA A 137 1.24 2.65 -13.32
C ALA A 137 0.87 1.42 -12.50
N LEU A 138 1.90 0.70 -12.05
CA LEU A 138 1.78 -0.50 -11.23
C LEU A 138 2.33 -0.28 -9.82
N PRO A 139 1.64 0.50 -8.95
CA PRO A 139 2.06 0.62 -7.57
C PRO A 139 1.94 -0.70 -6.83
N GLU A 140 3.04 -1.09 -6.20
CA GLU A 140 3.17 -2.26 -5.34
C GLU A 140 3.31 -1.82 -3.88
N ILE A 141 2.62 -2.55 -3.00
CA ILE A 141 2.74 -2.42 -1.55
C ILE A 141 3.07 -3.82 -1.00
N LEU A 142 4.15 -3.91 -0.24
CA LEU A 142 4.50 -5.08 0.56
C LEU A 142 4.38 -4.71 2.04
N ILE A 143 3.66 -5.53 2.80
CA ILE A 143 3.50 -5.37 4.25
C ILE A 143 3.85 -6.70 4.91
N ASP A 144 4.82 -6.66 5.83
CA ASP A 144 5.16 -7.77 6.70
C ASP A 144 4.67 -7.44 8.12
N THR A 145 3.80 -8.27 8.69
CA THR A 145 3.33 -8.12 10.08
C THR A 145 3.86 -9.22 10.96
N TYR A 146 4.24 -8.85 12.20
CA TYR A 146 4.94 -9.72 13.13
C TYR A 146 4.09 -10.04 14.36
N ALA A 147 4.37 -11.20 14.94
CA ALA A 147 3.69 -11.71 16.13
C ALA A 147 4.09 -11.03 17.46
N ASP A 148 4.89 -9.97 17.39
CA ASP A 148 5.20 -9.06 18.51
C ASP A 148 4.50 -7.70 18.35
N GLY A 149 3.69 -7.53 17.30
CA GLY A 149 2.97 -6.31 16.99
C GLY A 149 3.75 -5.31 16.15
N GLY A 150 5.00 -5.60 15.80
CA GLY A 150 5.74 -4.82 14.82
C GLY A 150 5.20 -5.02 13.40
N TYR A 151 5.64 -4.17 12.50
CA TYR A 151 5.46 -4.34 11.06
C TYR A 151 6.63 -3.71 10.28
N ASP A 152 6.80 -4.17 9.05
CA ASP A 152 7.65 -3.57 8.03
C ASP A 152 6.81 -3.37 6.76
N TYR A 153 7.17 -2.37 5.96
CA TYR A 153 6.54 -2.18 4.65
C TYR A 153 7.54 -1.66 3.63
N ASP A 154 7.29 -2.00 2.37
CA ASP A 154 8.00 -1.49 1.21
C ASP A 154 7.01 -1.16 0.10
N TRP A 155 7.44 -0.34 -0.86
CA TRP A 155 6.65 0.05 -2.01
C TRP A 155 7.51 0.32 -3.24
N ALA A 156 6.93 -0.02 -4.39
CA ALA A 156 7.51 0.26 -5.70
C ALA A 156 6.42 0.79 -6.63
N VAL A 157 6.86 1.42 -7.72
CA VAL A 157 6.00 1.69 -8.88
C VAL A 157 6.79 1.21 -10.08
N GLY A 158 6.23 0.21 -10.76
CA GLY A 158 6.71 -0.31 -12.03
C GLY A 158 5.99 0.32 -13.21
#